data_AF-A0A1N7FV65-F1
#
_entry.id   AF-A0A1N7FV65-F1
#
_cell.length_a   1.000
_cell.length_b   1.000
_cell.length_c   1.000
_cell.angle_alpha   90.00
_cell.angle_beta   90.00
_cell.angle_gamma   90.00
#
_symmetry.space_group_name_H-M   'P 1'
#
loop_
_entity.id
_entity.type
_entity.pdbx_description
1 polymer ?
#
loop_
_entity_poly.entity_id
_entity_poly.type
_entity_poly.pdbx_seq_one_letter_code
_entity_poly.pdbx_strand_id
1 'polypeptide(L)'
;MDEHTRDPTVSPPAGSATPTGWLADDDRWEHGTLRRAVVHGVRLYNAGAFHESHDCFEAEWYNYGRGTTESAFAHGMVQVAAGAYKHHDFENDDGMRSLFKTALQYLRGIPRDYYGVDVLEVRTTLTNAIEDPSRLDDWTLSLDGERPTARAVDFEYAESLEE
;
A
#
# COMPACT_ATOMS: atom_id res chain seq x y z
N MET A 1 -24.40 -6.41 -0.50
CA MET A 1 -23.78 -5.82 0.69
C MET A 1 -22.41 -6.40 0.69
N ASP A 2 -21.46 -5.65 0.18
CA ASP A 2 -20.21 -6.20 -0.29
C ASP A 2 -19.36 -6.53 0.93
N GLU A 3 -18.81 -7.73 0.95
CA GLU A 3 -18.14 -8.38 2.09
C GLU A 3 -16.94 -7.56 2.62
N HIS A 4 -16.45 -6.60 1.82
CA HIS A 4 -15.26 -5.78 2.04
C HIS A 4 -15.49 -4.49 2.86
N THR A 5 -16.74 -4.12 3.13
CA THR A 5 -17.09 -2.80 3.70
C THR A 5 -16.86 -2.69 5.21
N ARG A 6 -16.88 -3.80 5.96
CA ARG A 6 -16.70 -3.78 7.42
C ARG A 6 -15.68 -4.82 7.86
N ASP A 7 -14.64 -4.33 8.51
CA ASP A 7 -13.62 -5.16 9.12
C ASP A 7 -13.35 -4.65 10.55
N PRO A 8 -13.71 -5.40 11.60
CA PRO A 8 -13.50 -4.98 12.98
C PRO A 8 -12.03 -5.10 13.42
N THR A 9 -11.16 -5.70 12.60
CA THR A 9 -9.74 -5.91 12.94
C THR A 9 -8.89 -4.66 12.70
N VAL A 10 -9.39 -3.69 11.94
CA VAL A 10 -8.69 -2.43 11.66
C VAL A 10 -9.07 -1.34 12.65
N SER A 11 -8.05 -0.71 13.23
CA SER A 11 -8.24 0.40 14.16
C SER A 11 -8.64 1.71 13.46
N PRO A 12 -9.33 2.62 14.16
CA PRO A 12 -9.54 3.98 13.68
C PRO A 12 -8.19 4.73 13.48
N PRO A 13 -8.17 5.80 12.69
CA PRO A 13 -7.03 6.71 12.62
C PRO A 13 -6.61 7.23 14.00
N ALA A 14 -5.32 7.53 14.17
CA ALA A 14 -4.83 8.05 15.44
C ALA A 14 -5.35 9.48 15.73
N GLY A 15 -5.74 9.72 16.98
CA GLY A 15 -6.11 11.04 17.47
C GLY A 15 -7.35 11.62 16.78
N SER A 16 -7.23 12.87 16.28
CA SER A 16 -8.30 13.57 15.56
C SER A 16 -8.10 13.59 14.04
N ALA A 17 -7.25 12.70 13.51
CA ALA A 17 -6.99 12.64 12.08
C ALA A 17 -8.20 12.06 11.32
N THR A 18 -8.49 12.63 10.16
CA THR A 18 -9.55 12.16 9.25
C THR A 18 -8.97 11.94 7.85
N PRO A 19 -8.08 10.96 7.67
CA PRO A 19 -7.49 10.67 6.37
C PRO A 19 -8.57 10.27 5.37
N THR A 20 -8.29 10.47 4.08
CA THR A 20 -9.24 10.10 3.04
C THR A 20 -9.54 8.59 3.09
N GLY A 21 -10.82 8.22 3.10
CA GLY A 21 -11.30 6.84 3.30
C GLY A 21 -11.85 6.57 4.71
N TRP A 22 -11.62 7.47 5.69
CA TRP A 22 -12.26 7.40 7.01
C TRP A 22 -13.60 8.14 7.01
N LEU A 23 -14.67 7.46 7.43
CA LEU A 23 -16.02 8.01 7.58
C LEU A 23 -16.25 8.38 9.04
N ALA A 24 -15.89 9.61 9.43
CA ALA A 24 -15.91 10.06 10.82
C ALA A 24 -17.30 9.98 11.48
N ASP A 25 -18.38 10.26 10.73
CA ASP A 25 -19.75 10.18 11.23
C ASP A 25 -20.20 8.73 11.51
N ASP A 26 -19.60 7.76 10.81
CA ASP A 26 -19.92 6.33 10.90
C ASP A 26 -18.91 5.55 11.77
N ASP A 27 -17.87 6.22 12.29
CA ASP A 27 -16.74 5.64 13.04
C ASP A 27 -16.14 4.39 12.37
N ARG A 28 -15.93 4.46 11.04
CA ARG A 28 -15.40 3.34 10.25
C ARG A 28 -14.63 3.78 9.01
N TRP A 29 -13.81 2.88 8.49
CA TRP A 29 -13.28 2.99 7.13
C TRP A 29 -14.39 2.69 6.11
N GLU A 30 -14.35 3.40 4.98
CA GLU A 30 -15.28 3.18 3.87
C GLU A 30 -15.22 1.72 3.38
N HIS A 31 -13.99 1.20 3.23
CA HIS A 31 -13.67 -0.20 2.97
C HIS A 31 -12.69 -0.75 4.01
N GLY A 32 -13.21 -1.54 4.97
CA GLY A 32 -12.41 -2.10 6.05
C GLY A 32 -11.28 -3.02 5.55
N THR A 33 -11.54 -3.84 4.53
CA THR A 33 -10.52 -4.75 4.00
C THR A 33 -9.40 -4.02 3.25
N LEU A 34 -9.70 -2.88 2.60
CA LEU A 34 -8.67 -2.03 2.00
C LEU A 34 -7.74 -1.46 3.05
N ARG A 35 -8.31 -1.01 4.17
CA ARG A 35 -7.49 -0.58 5.30
C ARG A 35 -6.65 -1.74 5.85
N ARG A 36 -7.21 -2.95 5.94
CA ARG A 36 -6.46 -4.13 6.43
C ARG A 36 -5.29 -4.45 5.51
N ALA A 37 -5.51 -4.50 4.20
CA ALA A 37 -4.47 -4.68 3.20
C ALA A 37 -3.38 -3.60 3.29
N VAL A 38 -3.76 -2.33 3.47
CA VAL A 38 -2.81 -1.23 3.69
C VAL A 38 -1.96 -1.45 4.94
N VAL A 39 -2.58 -1.81 6.07
CA VAL A 39 -1.86 -2.01 7.34
C VAL A 39 -0.83 -3.13 7.22
N HIS A 40 -1.22 -4.29 6.68
CA HIS A 40 -0.31 -5.42 6.53
C HIS A 40 0.74 -5.15 5.44
N GLY A 41 0.31 -4.70 4.26
CA GLY A 41 1.20 -4.44 3.13
C GLY A 41 2.28 -3.40 3.45
N VAL A 42 1.93 -2.27 4.08
CA VAL A 42 2.93 -1.26 4.49
C VAL A 42 3.91 -1.82 5.51
N ARG A 43 3.43 -2.55 6.51
CA ARG A 43 4.29 -3.14 7.55
C ARG A 43 5.27 -4.17 6.96
N LEU A 44 4.81 -5.00 6.04
CA LEU A 44 5.62 -5.98 5.31
C LEU A 44 6.65 -5.30 4.41
N TYR A 45 6.24 -4.30 3.62
CA TYR A 45 7.17 -3.48 2.82
C TYR A 45 8.28 -2.90 3.69
N ASN A 46 7.92 -2.31 4.83
CA ASN A 46 8.88 -1.69 5.75
C ASN A 46 9.82 -2.69 6.45
N ALA A 47 9.50 -3.98 6.39
CA ALA A 47 10.37 -5.06 6.87
C ALA A 47 11.20 -5.72 5.74
N GLY A 48 11.10 -5.22 4.50
CA GLY A 48 11.73 -5.82 3.33
C GLY A 48 11.02 -7.06 2.77
N ALA A 49 9.84 -7.40 3.28
CA ALA A 49 9.00 -8.50 2.81
C ALA A 49 8.15 -8.03 1.61
N PHE A 50 8.81 -7.74 0.49
CA PHE A 50 8.19 -7.07 -0.66
C PHE A 50 7.21 -7.96 -1.43
N HIS A 51 7.43 -9.28 -1.44
CA HIS A 51 6.53 -10.23 -2.08
C HIS A 51 5.21 -10.34 -1.30
N GLU A 52 5.29 -10.56 0.01
CA GLU A 52 4.14 -10.64 0.90
C GLU A 52 3.38 -9.30 0.94
N SER A 53 4.11 -8.17 0.86
CA SER A 53 3.50 -6.86 0.68
C SER A 53 2.73 -6.75 -0.63
N HIS A 54 3.27 -7.28 -1.73
CA HIS A 54 2.61 -7.28 -3.03
C HIS A 54 1.29 -8.04 -2.96
N ASP A 55 1.29 -9.23 -2.36
CA ASP A 55 0.12 -10.11 -2.31
C ASP A 55 -1.01 -9.52 -1.48
N CYS A 56 -0.68 -8.82 -0.39
CA CYS A 56 -1.66 -8.06 0.39
C CYS A 56 -2.43 -7.05 -0.47
N PHE A 57 -1.72 -6.29 -1.32
CA PHE A 57 -2.35 -5.29 -2.19
C PHE A 57 -3.03 -5.92 -3.41
N GLU A 58 -2.49 -7.01 -3.94
CA GLU A 58 -3.04 -7.71 -5.11
C GLU A 58 -4.38 -8.38 -4.78
N ALA A 59 -4.44 -9.10 -3.66
CA ALA A 59 -5.68 -9.74 -3.20
C ALA A 59 -6.81 -8.72 -3.04
N GLU A 60 -6.50 -7.55 -2.49
CA GLU A 60 -7.48 -6.50 -2.30
C GLU A 60 -7.83 -5.75 -3.59
N TRP A 61 -6.89 -5.61 -4.52
CA TRP A 61 -7.14 -4.98 -5.82
C TRP A 61 -8.26 -5.68 -6.61
N TYR A 62 -8.31 -7.02 -6.57
CA TYR A 62 -9.33 -7.80 -7.26
C TYR A 62 -10.76 -7.60 -6.74
N ASN A 63 -10.92 -7.02 -5.55
CA ASN A 63 -12.23 -6.74 -4.96
C ASN A 63 -12.92 -5.50 -5.56
N TYR A 64 -12.21 -4.70 -6.36
CA TYR A 64 -12.73 -3.45 -6.91
C TYR A 64 -12.94 -3.51 -8.43
N GLY A 65 -14.03 -2.86 -8.87
CA GLY A 65 -14.30 -2.65 -10.29
C GLY A 65 -13.22 -1.82 -10.98
N ARG A 66 -13.05 -2.01 -12.29
CA ARG A 66 -12.09 -1.22 -13.08
C ARG A 66 -12.45 0.26 -13.05
N GLY A 67 -11.44 1.11 -12.82
CA GLY A 67 -11.56 2.56 -12.90
C GLY A 67 -12.05 3.25 -11.64
N THR A 68 -12.20 2.54 -10.51
CA THR A 68 -12.43 3.19 -9.20
C THR A 68 -11.13 3.69 -8.58
N THR A 69 -11.25 4.61 -7.62
CA THR A 69 -10.11 5.16 -6.86
C THR A 69 -9.40 4.06 -6.08
N GLU A 70 -10.16 3.15 -5.47
CA GLU A 70 -9.68 2.01 -4.67
C GLU A 70 -8.87 1.05 -5.54
N SER A 71 -9.40 0.68 -6.72
CA SER A 71 -8.72 -0.20 -7.67
C SER A 71 -7.41 0.42 -8.16
N ALA A 72 -7.43 1.72 -8.49
CA ALA A 72 -6.25 2.44 -8.93
C ALA A 72 -5.20 2.56 -7.81
N PHE A 73 -5.61 2.85 -6.57
CA PHE A 73 -4.70 2.90 -5.43
C PHE A 73 -4.07 1.52 -5.15
N ALA A 74 -4.89 0.48 -4.99
CA ALA A 74 -4.41 -0.87 -4.70
C ALA A 74 -3.44 -1.36 -5.78
N HIS A 75 -3.78 -1.18 -7.06
CA HIS A 75 -2.88 -1.53 -8.15
C HIS A 75 -1.60 -0.67 -8.16
N GLY A 76 -1.69 0.62 -7.81
CA GLY A 76 -0.51 1.46 -7.61
C GLY A 76 0.44 0.88 -6.57
N MET A 77 -0.09 0.43 -5.42
CA MET A 77 0.69 -0.16 -4.34
C MET A 77 1.25 -1.56 -4.68
N VAL A 78 0.52 -2.38 -5.44
CA VAL A 78 1.03 -3.64 -6.05
C VAL A 78 2.32 -3.36 -6.82
N GLN A 79 2.30 -2.34 -7.68
CA GLN A 79 3.45 -1.96 -8.51
C GLN A 79 4.61 -1.37 -7.67
N VAL A 80 4.32 -0.68 -6.56
CA VAL A 80 5.32 -0.19 -5.59
C VAL A 80 6.06 -1.37 -4.96
N ALA A 81 5.33 -2.34 -4.41
CA ALA A 81 5.90 -3.51 -3.77
C ALA A 81 6.71 -4.36 -4.77
N ALA A 82 6.13 -4.66 -5.94
CA ALA A 82 6.82 -5.40 -7.00
C ALA A 82 8.09 -4.67 -7.49
N GLY A 83 8.05 -3.35 -7.61
CA GLY A 83 9.22 -2.56 -8.03
C GLY A 83 10.35 -2.63 -7.02
N ALA A 84 10.06 -2.50 -5.73
CA ALA A 84 11.04 -2.66 -4.66
C ALA A 84 11.61 -4.10 -4.63
N TYR A 85 10.76 -5.11 -4.80
CA TYR A 85 11.18 -6.51 -4.91
C TYR A 85 12.17 -6.72 -6.08
N LYS A 86 11.91 -6.12 -7.25
CA LYS A 86 12.84 -6.19 -8.39
C LYS A 86 14.20 -5.57 -8.09
N HIS A 87 14.23 -4.46 -7.38
CA HIS A 87 15.47 -3.78 -7.02
C HIS A 87 16.27 -4.61 -6.00
N HIS A 88 15.66 -4.98 -4.86
CA HIS A 88 16.37 -5.58 -3.74
C HIS A 88 16.71 -7.08 -3.92
N ASP A 89 15.81 -7.87 -4.49
CA ASP A 89 15.99 -9.34 -4.57
C ASP A 89 16.60 -9.81 -5.90
N PHE A 90 16.52 -8.99 -6.95
CA PHE A 90 16.98 -9.36 -8.28
C PHE A 90 17.99 -8.38 -8.89
N GLU A 91 18.36 -7.30 -8.18
CA GLU A 91 19.26 -6.24 -8.66
C GLU A 91 18.81 -5.70 -10.04
N ASN A 92 17.49 -5.67 -10.27
CA ASN A 92 16.88 -5.38 -11.57
C ASN A 92 16.23 -4.00 -11.58
N ASP A 93 17.08 -2.98 -11.73
CA ASP A 93 16.65 -1.57 -11.77
C ASP A 93 15.79 -1.25 -13.00
N ASP A 94 16.02 -1.90 -14.14
CA ASP A 94 15.19 -1.69 -15.34
C ASP A 94 13.75 -2.15 -15.10
N GLY A 95 13.59 -3.31 -14.45
CA GLY A 95 12.31 -3.84 -14.00
C GLY A 95 11.64 -2.91 -12.99
N MET A 96 12.36 -2.48 -11.96
CA MET A 96 11.90 -1.50 -10.97
C MET A 96 11.41 -0.21 -11.64
N ARG A 97 12.21 0.40 -12.54
CA ARG A 97 11.85 1.65 -13.25
C ARG A 97 10.57 1.49 -14.06
N SER A 98 10.37 0.34 -14.70
CA SER A 98 9.15 0.05 -15.47
C SER A 98 7.91 -0.02 -14.58
N LEU A 99 8.01 -0.74 -13.45
CA LEU A 99 6.92 -0.89 -12.49
C LEU A 99 6.59 0.45 -11.81
N PHE A 100 7.60 1.23 -11.41
CA PHE A 100 7.40 2.55 -10.80
C PHE A 100 6.75 3.56 -11.74
N LYS A 101 7.11 3.58 -13.03
CA LYS A 101 6.41 4.40 -14.04
C LYS A 101 4.93 4.03 -14.16
N THR A 102 4.61 2.74 -14.00
CA THR A 102 3.24 2.23 -14.03
C THR A 102 2.50 2.59 -12.72
N ALA A 103 3.15 2.41 -11.57
CA ALA A 103 2.63 2.82 -10.26
C ALA A 103 2.23 4.30 -10.25
N LEU A 104 3.09 5.19 -10.77
CA LEU A 104 2.82 6.63 -10.85
C LEU A 104 1.60 6.97 -11.72
N GLN A 105 1.30 6.18 -12.75
CA GLN A 105 0.09 6.37 -13.56
C GLN A 105 -1.17 6.02 -12.76
N TYR A 106 -1.13 4.93 -12.00
CA TYR A 106 -2.24 4.48 -11.15
C TYR A 106 -2.47 5.41 -9.95
N LEU A 107 -1.39 5.89 -9.31
CA LEU A 107 -1.46 6.80 -8.17
C LEU A 107 -1.77 8.27 -8.56
N ARG A 108 -1.98 8.53 -9.85
CA ARG A 108 -2.38 9.85 -10.34
C ARG A 108 -3.80 10.17 -9.88
N GLY A 109 -3.96 11.30 -9.19
CA GLY A 109 -5.27 11.75 -8.69
C GLY A 109 -5.72 11.09 -7.39
N ILE A 110 -4.98 10.08 -6.89
CA ILE A 110 -5.22 9.53 -5.57
C ILE A 110 -4.94 10.61 -4.50
N PRO A 111 -5.85 10.79 -3.53
CA PRO A 111 -5.65 11.69 -2.38
C PRO A 111 -4.32 11.45 -1.69
N ARG A 112 -3.70 12.52 -1.19
CA ARG A 112 -2.34 12.46 -0.64
C ARG A 112 -2.21 11.65 0.65
N ASP A 113 -3.31 11.41 1.36
CA ASP A 113 -3.40 10.77 2.67
C ASP A 113 -4.32 9.54 2.65
N TYR A 114 -4.48 8.92 1.47
CA TYR A 114 -5.47 7.87 1.23
C TYR A 114 -5.22 6.65 2.11
N TYR A 115 -6.24 6.24 2.85
CA TYR A 115 -6.19 5.14 3.81
C TYR A 115 -5.04 5.23 4.82
N GLY A 116 -4.58 6.44 5.13
CA GLY A 116 -3.50 6.72 6.08
C GLY A 116 -2.09 6.65 5.48
N VAL A 117 -1.93 6.30 4.20
CA VAL A 117 -0.63 6.31 3.50
C VAL A 117 -0.29 7.72 3.04
N ASP A 118 0.97 8.14 3.19
CA ASP A 118 1.47 9.36 2.55
C ASP A 118 1.74 9.10 1.05
N VAL A 119 0.67 9.13 0.24
CA VAL A 119 0.74 8.92 -1.21
C VAL A 119 1.55 10.01 -1.91
N LEU A 120 1.68 11.20 -1.31
CA LEU A 120 2.57 12.22 -1.85
C LEU A 120 4.05 11.79 -1.71
N GLU A 121 4.47 11.35 -0.52
CA GLU A 121 5.80 10.81 -0.28
C GLU A 121 6.11 9.62 -1.21
N VAL A 122 5.16 8.69 -1.36
CA VAL A 122 5.29 7.56 -2.29
C VAL A 122 5.60 8.05 -3.69
N ARG A 123 4.75 8.92 -4.27
CA ARG A 123 4.95 9.41 -5.65
C ARG A 123 6.26 10.16 -5.81
N THR A 124 6.63 10.98 -4.83
CA THR A 124 7.91 11.70 -4.85
C THR A 124 9.09 10.73 -4.84
N THR A 125 9.05 9.71 -3.99
CA THR A 125 10.13 8.74 -3.89
C THR A 125 10.26 7.89 -5.13
N LEU A 126 9.15 7.38 -5.70
CA LEU A 126 9.21 6.64 -6.96
C LEU A 126 9.76 7.48 -8.10
N THR A 127 9.37 8.76 -8.18
CA THR A 127 9.86 9.69 -9.21
C THR A 127 11.38 9.84 -9.11
N ASN A 128 11.91 9.97 -7.89
CA ASN A 128 13.35 10.09 -7.67
C ASN A 128 14.08 8.75 -7.91
N ALA A 129 13.49 7.63 -7.47
CA ALA A 129 14.04 6.29 -7.65
C ALA A 129 14.11 5.85 -9.12
N ILE A 130 13.22 6.37 -9.97
CA ILE A 130 13.28 6.18 -11.41
C ILE A 130 14.54 6.79 -12.03
N GLU A 131 15.14 7.81 -11.41
CA GLU A 131 16.41 8.40 -11.85
C GLU A 131 17.59 7.76 -11.10
N ASP A 132 17.45 7.62 -9.78
CA ASP A 132 18.48 7.20 -8.83
C ASP A 132 17.93 6.09 -7.91
N PRO A 133 18.16 4.80 -8.21
CA PRO A 133 17.61 3.67 -7.45
C PRO A 133 17.97 3.66 -5.97
N SER A 134 19.11 4.26 -5.59
CA SER A 134 19.56 4.36 -4.19
C SER A 134 18.58 5.14 -3.30
N ARG A 135 17.59 5.81 -3.89
CA ARG A 135 16.48 6.46 -3.15
C ARG A 135 15.54 5.46 -2.49
N LEU A 136 15.60 4.18 -2.86
CA LEU A 136 14.90 3.11 -2.16
C LEU A 136 15.70 2.57 -0.96
N ASP A 137 17.01 2.81 -0.91
CA ASP A 137 17.84 2.32 0.19
C ASP A 137 17.32 2.88 1.52
N ASP A 138 16.99 1.98 2.44
CA ASP A 138 16.39 2.26 3.75
C ASP A 138 15.06 3.05 3.71
N TRP A 139 14.45 3.23 2.53
CA TRP A 139 13.16 3.89 2.44
C TRP A 139 12.05 2.96 2.94
N THR A 140 11.20 3.53 3.80
CA THR A 140 10.03 2.86 4.37
C THR A 140 8.82 3.74 4.13
N LEU A 141 7.65 3.13 3.95
CA LEU A 141 6.38 3.80 3.76
C LEU A 141 5.86 4.38 5.08
N SER A 142 5.37 5.62 5.01
CA SER A 142 4.63 6.26 6.10
C SER A 142 3.18 5.74 6.15
N LEU A 143 2.73 5.41 7.36
CA LEU A 143 1.34 5.03 7.66
C LEU A 143 0.91 5.73 8.94
N ASP A 144 -0.18 6.51 8.84
CA ASP A 144 -0.74 7.31 9.94
C ASP A 144 0.27 8.28 10.58
N GLY A 145 1.27 8.72 9.81
CA GLY A 145 2.33 9.61 10.30
C GLY A 145 3.49 8.89 11.00
N GLU A 146 3.47 7.55 11.03
CA GLU A 146 4.53 6.69 11.57
C GLU A 146 5.16 5.83 10.47
N ARG A 147 6.18 5.04 10.80
CA ARG A 147 6.82 4.06 9.89
C ARG A 147 6.80 2.66 10.52
N PRO A 148 5.62 2.02 10.59
CA PRO A 148 5.47 0.76 11.30
C PRO A 148 6.10 -0.39 10.51
N THR A 149 6.64 -1.37 11.22
CA THR A 149 7.22 -2.60 10.62
C THR A 149 6.35 -3.83 10.92
N ALA A 150 6.64 -4.92 10.21
CA ALA A 150 5.94 -6.20 10.30
C ALA A 150 6.03 -6.83 11.69
N ARG A 151 4.94 -7.51 12.05
CA ARG A 151 4.75 -8.40 13.20
C ARG A 151 4.36 -9.77 12.67
N ALA A 152 4.36 -10.79 13.53
CA ALA A 152 3.96 -12.16 13.16
C ALA A 152 2.59 -12.21 12.45
N VAL A 153 1.60 -11.49 12.99
CA VAL A 153 0.24 -11.42 12.42
C VAL A 153 0.18 -10.85 11.00
N ASP A 154 1.18 -10.07 10.59
CA ASP A 154 1.23 -9.50 9.24
C ASP A 154 1.70 -10.55 8.22
N PHE A 155 2.63 -11.43 8.61
CA PHE A 155 3.03 -12.59 7.80
C PHE A 155 1.94 -13.67 7.77
N GLU A 156 1.32 -13.98 8.91
CA GLU A 156 0.18 -14.91 8.97
C GLU A 156 -0.99 -14.48 8.06
N TYR A 157 -1.24 -13.16 7.98
CA TYR A 157 -2.23 -12.61 7.06
C TYR A 157 -1.82 -12.86 5.59
N ALA A 158 -0.58 -12.55 5.22
CA ALA A 158 -0.11 -12.76 3.84
C ALA A 158 -0.16 -14.24 3.43
N GLU A 159 0.29 -15.16 4.30
CA GLU A 159 0.21 -16.61 4.06
C GLU A 159 -1.24 -17.07 3.81
N SER A 160 -2.21 -16.50 4.52
CA SER A 160 -3.63 -16.85 4.33
C SER A 160 -4.24 -16.40 3.00
N LEU A 161 -3.56 -15.54 2.23
CA LEU A 161 -4.02 -15.07 0.91
C LEU A 161 -3.58 -16.00 -0.23
N GLU A 162 -2.59 -16.87 0.01
CA GLU A 162 -2.08 -17.82 -0.98
C GLU A 162 -2.88 -19.14 -1.05
N GLU A 163 -3.79 -19.39 -0.09
CA GLU A 163 -4.64 -20.59 0.02
C GLU A 163 -5.94 -20.50 -0.81
#